data_AF-A0A9Q4B3S0-F1
#
_entry.id   AF-A0A9Q4B3S0-F1
#
_cell.length_a   1.000
_cell.length_b   1.000
_cell.length_c   1.000
_cell.angle_alpha   90.00
_cell.angle_beta   90.00
_cell.angle_gamma   90.00
#
_symmetry.space_group_name_H-M   'P 1'
#
loop_
_entity.id
_entity.type
_entity.pdbx_description
1 polymer ?
#
loop_
_entity_poly.entity_id
_entity_poly.type
_entity_poly.pdbx_seq_one_letter_code
_entity_poly.pdbx_strand_id
1 'polypeptide(L)'
;MACEVHYIYKNIRYRLISVDGEHYIVDLGKSFWKILFPLAFWMLPHTAFKIQDRTMVKTFQMSDGEQTKMSPVNFFAVGIILIFANLLGPLMDYLNISTSRNANIAILLSIVLIIILHRYWFTKQNKNNLYRHINLTQCETRRVWVRPKSFMYGLKYMFTYLVLVAIGIIFILGFIELGNVMWLLGIILLLYCLFICSGLTIGEGETTLKFMNDHQSS
;
A
#
# COMPACT_ATOMS: atom_id res chain seq x y z
N MET A 1 5.82 -24.13 0.16
CA MET A 1 4.97 -24.54 1.28
C MET A 1 3.70 -23.71 1.25
N ALA A 2 2.56 -24.31 1.59
CA ALA A 2 1.34 -23.53 1.82
C ALA A 2 1.53 -22.67 3.07
N CYS A 3 1.03 -21.45 3.05
CA CYS A 3 1.11 -20.55 4.17
C CYS A 3 -0.13 -19.68 4.25
N GLU A 4 -0.50 -19.28 5.45
CA GLU A 4 -1.59 -18.37 5.69
C GLU A 4 -1.04 -16.97 6.00
N VAL A 5 -1.50 -15.97 5.25
CA VAL A 5 -1.12 -14.58 5.46
C VAL A 5 -2.21 -13.88 6.24
N HIS A 6 -1.83 -13.20 7.32
CA HIS A 6 -2.68 -12.42 8.20
C HIS A 6 -2.27 -10.94 8.17
N TYR A 7 -3.25 -10.05 8.24
CA TYR A 7 -2.97 -8.63 8.42
C TYR A 7 -2.47 -8.35 9.84
N ILE A 8 -1.62 -7.33 9.97
CA ILE A 8 -1.25 -6.77 11.26
C ILE A 8 -2.02 -5.48 11.43
N TYR A 9 -2.75 -5.36 12.54
CA TYR A 9 -3.63 -4.23 12.82
C TYR A 9 -2.92 -2.88 12.61
N LYS A 10 -3.57 -1.97 11.86
CA LYS A 10 -3.06 -0.64 11.50
C LYS A 10 -1.66 -0.64 10.88
N ASN A 11 -1.25 -1.74 10.24
CA ASN A 11 0.08 -1.85 9.66
C ASN A 11 0.05 -2.37 8.22
N ILE A 12 0.27 -1.47 7.25
CA ILE A 12 0.30 -1.86 5.83
C ILE A 12 1.67 -2.40 5.39
N ARG A 13 2.73 -2.15 6.18
CA ARG A 13 4.11 -2.50 5.84
C ARG A 13 4.45 -3.94 6.19
N TYR A 14 3.90 -4.45 7.29
CA TYR A 14 4.23 -5.78 7.78
C TYR A 14 3.05 -6.73 7.61
N ARG A 15 3.35 -7.99 7.31
CA ARG A 15 2.37 -9.09 7.27
C ARG A 15 2.83 -10.21 8.16
N LEU A 16 1.89 -10.84 8.85
CA LEU A 16 2.15 -12.05 9.61
C LEU A 16 1.91 -13.24 8.67
N ILE A 17 2.86 -14.16 8.60
CA ILE A 17 2.76 -15.38 7.79
C ILE A 17 2.95 -16.58 8.71
N SER A 18 1.99 -17.49 8.67
CA SER A 18 2.02 -18.76 9.41
C SER A 18 2.36 -19.90 8.45
N VAL A 19 3.40 -20.66 8.76
CA VAL A 19 3.86 -21.83 7.97
C VAL A 19 4.15 -22.97 8.94
N ASP A 20 3.48 -24.11 8.79
CA ASP A 20 3.73 -25.33 9.59
C ASP A 20 3.74 -25.10 11.11
N GLY A 21 2.90 -24.19 11.62
CA GLY A 21 2.80 -23.85 13.04
C GLY A 21 3.84 -22.82 13.55
N GLU A 22 4.73 -22.35 12.67
CA GLU A 22 5.69 -21.29 12.94
C GLU A 22 5.22 -19.95 12.35
N HIS A 23 5.52 -18.86 13.03
CA HIS A 23 5.05 -17.51 12.66
C HIS A 23 6.19 -16.60 12.26
N TYR A 24 6.00 -15.87 11.15
CA TYR A 24 6.99 -14.99 10.57
C TYR A 24 6.38 -13.62 10.26
N ILE A 25 7.12 -12.55 10.53
CA ILE A 25 6.75 -11.20 10.12
C ILE A 25 7.52 -10.86 8.84
N VAL A 26 6.82 -10.60 7.75
CA VAL A 26 7.42 -10.20 6.48
C VAL A 26 7.39 -8.69 6.33
N ASP A 27 8.56 -8.08 6.07
CA ASP A 27 8.68 -6.65 5.78
C ASP A 27 8.46 -6.39 4.28
N LEU A 28 7.31 -5.80 3.96
CA LEU A 28 6.98 -5.40 2.59
C LEU A 28 7.62 -4.06 2.21
N GLY A 29 7.92 -3.20 3.18
CA GLY A 29 8.31 -1.80 2.93
C GLY A 29 9.81 -1.56 2.81
N LYS A 30 10.65 -2.59 2.82
CA LYS A 30 12.12 -2.42 2.86
C LYS A 30 12.70 -1.76 1.61
N SER A 31 12.08 -1.95 0.44
CA SER A 31 12.60 -1.43 -0.84
C SER A 31 11.65 -0.42 -1.46
N PHE A 32 12.17 0.78 -1.76
CA PHE A 32 11.42 1.82 -2.47
C PHE A 32 10.93 1.33 -3.85
N TRP A 33 11.78 0.60 -4.57
CA TRP A 33 11.48 0.07 -5.91
C TRP A 33 10.33 -0.93 -5.91
N LYS A 34 10.19 -1.73 -4.85
CA LYS A 34 9.07 -2.68 -4.72
C LYS A 34 7.73 -1.96 -4.61
N ILE A 35 7.75 -0.74 -4.10
CA ILE A 35 6.53 0.05 -3.93
C ILE A 35 6.19 0.79 -5.22
N LEU A 36 7.18 1.29 -5.96
CA LEU A 36 6.96 1.89 -7.28
C LEU A 36 6.58 0.83 -8.33
N PHE A 37 7.09 -0.38 -8.21
CA PHE A 37 6.78 -1.50 -9.07
C PHE A 37 6.25 -2.64 -8.23
N PRO A 38 4.93 -2.68 -7.96
CA PRO A 38 4.33 -3.72 -7.14
C PRO A 38 4.66 -5.15 -7.59
N LEU A 39 4.89 -5.35 -8.89
CA LEU A 39 5.37 -6.62 -9.44
C LEU A 39 6.68 -7.11 -8.83
N ALA A 40 7.58 -6.20 -8.50
CA ALA A 40 8.85 -6.53 -7.88
C ALA A 40 8.64 -7.20 -6.52
N PHE A 41 7.44 -7.11 -5.91
CA PHE A 41 7.10 -7.94 -4.75
C PHE A 41 7.10 -9.43 -5.07
N TRP A 42 6.55 -9.85 -6.21
CA TRP A 42 6.50 -11.27 -6.55
C TRP A 42 7.74 -11.76 -7.29
N MET A 43 8.65 -10.86 -7.68
CA MET A 43 9.91 -11.22 -8.34
C MET A 43 11.10 -11.26 -7.39
N LEU A 44 11.05 -10.51 -6.28
CA LEU A 44 12.19 -10.35 -5.38
C LEU A 44 11.91 -10.95 -4.00
N PRO A 45 12.93 -11.51 -3.32
CA PRO A 45 12.79 -12.01 -1.97
C PRO A 45 12.56 -10.90 -0.95
N HIS A 46 11.89 -11.26 0.13
CA HIS A 46 11.56 -10.41 1.27
C HIS A 46 12.29 -10.89 2.51
N THR A 47 12.48 -9.97 3.46
CA THR A 47 13.01 -10.31 4.78
C THR A 47 11.84 -10.73 5.68
N ALA A 48 11.94 -11.94 6.22
CA ALA A 48 11.03 -12.48 7.22
C ALA A 48 11.73 -12.57 8.58
N PHE A 49 11.04 -12.21 9.65
CA PHE A 49 11.52 -12.30 11.02
C PHE A 49 10.75 -13.40 11.75
N LYS A 50 11.43 -14.42 12.26
CA LYS A 50 10.80 -15.51 13.00
C LYS A 50 10.36 -15.02 14.39
N ILE A 51 9.09 -15.21 14.74
CA ILE A 51 8.57 -14.90 16.08
C ILE A 51 8.73 -16.15 16.95
N GLN A 52 9.40 -16.03 18.10
CA GLN A 52 9.58 -17.13 19.05
C GLN A 52 8.43 -17.22 20.07
N ASP A 53 7.82 -16.07 20.43
CA ASP A 53 6.76 -16.01 21.43
C ASP A 53 5.36 -16.08 20.79
N ARG A 54 4.64 -17.17 21.07
CA ARG A 54 3.28 -17.43 20.56
C ARG A 54 2.21 -16.53 21.21
N THR A 55 2.47 -15.95 22.38
CA THR A 55 1.51 -15.06 23.05
C THR A 55 1.34 -13.74 22.28
N MET A 56 2.40 -13.28 21.62
CA MET A 56 2.40 -12.05 20.83
C MET A 56 1.58 -12.17 19.54
N VAL A 57 1.53 -13.36 18.94
CA VAL A 57 0.73 -13.65 17.74
C VAL A 57 -0.76 -13.41 18.02
N LYS A 58 -1.24 -13.83 19.19
CA LYS A 58 -2.61 -13.58 19.64
C LYS A 58 -2.89 -12.09 19.79
N THR A 59 -1.95 -11.27 20.27
CA THR A 59 -2.16 -9.81 20.39
C THR A 59 -2.33 -9.13 19.03
N PHE A 60 -1.67 -9.61 17.97
CA PHE A 60 -1.83 -9.06 16.60
C PHE A 60 -3.09 -9.56 15.90
N GLN A 61 -3.48 -10.82 16.16
CA GLN A 61 -4.69 -11.44 15.63
C GLN A 61 -5.95 -11.06 16.41
N MET A 62 -5.89 -10.76 17.72
CA MET A 62 -7.06 -10.46 18.56
C MET A 62 -7.73 -9.12 18.24
N SER A 63 -7.14 -8.30 17.37
CA SER A 63 -7.88 -7.20 16.74
C SER A 63 -8.89 -7.67 15.68
N ASP A 64 -8.86 -8.94 15.23
CA ASP A 64 -9.87 -9.53 14.35
C ASP A 64 -11.20 -9.83 15.06
N GLY A 65 -11.24 -9.80 16.40
CA GLY A 65 -12.50 -9.90 17.15
C GLY A 65 -13.45 -8.73 16.90
N GLU A 66 -12.92 -7.61 16.40
CA GLU A 66 -13.68 -6.48 15.87
C GLU A 66 -13.47 -6.34 14.36
N GLN A 67 -13.52 -7.45 13.60
CA GLN A 67 -13.90 -7.37 12.20
C GLN A 67 -15.32 -6.80 12.15
N THR A 68 -15.39 -5.47 12.16
CA THR A 68 -16.56 -4.72 11.77
C THR A 68 -16.87 -5.25 10.39
N LYS A 69 -17.91 -6.08 10.29
CA LYS A 69 -18.53 -6.43 9.01
C LYS A 69 -18.56 -5.12 8.24
N MET A 70 -17.84 -5.06 7.12
CA MET A 70 -17.86 -3.89 6.27
C MET A 70 -19.34 -3.68 5.94
N SER A 71 -19.94 -2.72 6.64
CA SER A 71 -21.35 -2.39 6.51
C SER A 71 -21.58 -2.16 5.02
N PRO A 72 -22.73 -2.57 4.44
CA PRO A 72 -23.01 -2.23 3.06
C PRO A 72 -22.77 -0.74 2.92
N VAL A 73 -22.06 -0.34 1.87
CA VAL A 73 -21.79 1.06 1.55
C VAL A 73 -23.14 1.75 1.35
N ASN A 74 -23.77 2.17 2.44
CA ASN A 74 -25.19 2.48 2.49
C ASN A 74 -25.33 3.89 3.05
N PHE A 75 -25.95 4.74 2.24
CA PHE A 75 -26.36 6.11 2.54
C PHE A 75 -25.25 7.18 2.69
N PHE A 76 -24.23 6.97 3.52
CA PHE A 76 -23.19 8.01 3.76
C PHE A 76 -22.32 8.27 2.53
N ALA A 77 -21.96 7.24 1.76
CA ALA A 77 -21.18 7.40 0.53
C ALA A 77 -21.99 8.14 -0.55
N VAL A 78 -23.29 7.88 -0.66
CA VAL A 78 -24.18 8.56 -1.60
C VAL A 78 -24.37 10.03 -1.22
N GLY A 79 -24.55 10.32 0.07
CA GLY A 79 -24.66 11.69 0.58
C GLY A 79 -23.38 12.51 0.37
N ILE A 80 -22.20 11.93 0.60
CA ILE A 80 -20.91 12.58 0.35
C ILE A 80 -20.76 12.91 -1.14
N ILE A 81 -21.12 11.98 -2.04
CA ILE A 81 -21.06 12.21 -3.49
C ILE A 81 -22.00 13.35 -3.91
N LEU A 82 -23.23 13.39 -3.38
CA LEU A 82 -24.23 14.43 -3.68
C LEU A 82 -23.82 15.81 -3.17
N ILE A 83 -23.22 15.89 -1.98
CA ILE A 83 -22.70 17.14 -1.41
C ILE A 83 -21.48 17.61 -2.22
N PHE A 84 -20.54 16.70 -2.54
CA PHE A 84 -19.40 17.05 -3.39
C PHE A 84 -19.85 17.51 -4.77
N ALA A 85 -20.81 16.83 -5.41
CA ALA A 85 -21.31 17.21 -6.73
C ALA A 85 -21.94 18.62 -6.73
N ASN A 86 -22.74 18.95 -5.71
CA ASN A 86 -23.37 20.27 -5.59
C ASN A 86 -22.40 21.39 -5.19
N LEU A 87 -21.33 21.07 -4.45
CA LEU A 87 -20.32 22.05 -4.05
C LEU A 87 -19.26 22.27 -5.14
N LEU A 88 -18.95 21.24 -5.92
CA LEU A 88 -17.95 21.28 -6.98
C LEU A 88 -18.36 22.19 -8.14
N GLY A 89 -19.64 22.19 -8.52
CA GLY A 89 -20.16 22.99 -9.63
C GLY A 89 -19.79 24.47 -9.51
N PRO A 90 -20.20 25.17 -8.43
CA PRO A 90 -19.86 26.58 -8.21
C PRO A 90 -18.38 26.84 -8.00
N LEU A 91 -17.62 25.86 -7.51
CA LEU A 91 -16.18 26.01 -7.28
C LEU A 91 -15.34 25.82 -8.55
N MET A 92 -15.84 25.13 -9.58
CA MET A 92 -15.05 24.85 -10.79
C MET A 92 -14.48 26.11 -11.45
N ASP A 93 -15.24 27.20 -11.48
CA ASP A 93 -14.78 28.46 -12.08
C ASP A 93 -13.62 29.08 -11.27
N TYR A 94 -13.62 28.90 -9.94
CA TYR A 94 -12.53 29.35 -9.06
C TYR A 94 -11.33 28.40 -9.07
N LEU A 95 -11.53 27.14 -9.47
CA LEU A 95 -10.49 26.12 -9.56
C LEU A 95 -9.68 26.21 -10.86
N ASN A 96 -10.09 27.05 -11.80
CA ASN A 96 -9.33 27.32 -13.00
C ASN A 96 -8.37 28.49 -12.76
N ILE A 97 -7.15 28.19 -12.34
CA ILE A 97 -6.14 29.20 -12.04
C ILE A 97 -5.37 29.50 -13.32
N SER A 98 -5.32 30.78 -13.73
CA SER A 98 -4.51 31.25 -14.85
C SER A 98 -3.02 31.23 -14.50
N THR A 99 -2.46 30.03 -14.44
CA THR A 99 -1.07 29.79 -14.07
C THR A 99 -0.28 29.41 -15.32
N SER A 100 0.98 29.85 -15.41
CA SER A 100 1.84 29.43 -16.52
C SER A 100 2.18 27.95 -16.42
N ARG A 101 2.43 27.30 -17.56
CA ARG A 101 2.82 25.88 -17.62
C ARG A 101 3.97 25.53 -16.67
N ASN A 102 4.99 26.39 -16.59
CA ASN A 102 6.14 26.19 -15.71
C ASN A 102 5.75 26.22 -14.23
N ALA A 103 4.83 27.12 -13.86
CA ALA A 103 4.30 27.17 -12.50
C ALA A 103 3.42 25.95 -12.19
N ASN A 104 2.63 25.43 -13.14
CA ASN A 104 1.91 24.16 -12.97
C ASN A 104 2.88 23.00 -12.71
N ILE A 105 3.97 22.89 -13.47
CA ILE A 105 5.00 21.87 -13.24
C ILE A 105 5.61 22.02 -11.84
N ALA A 106 5.92 23.24 -11.39
CA ALA A 106 6.47 23.49 -10.06
C ALA A 106 5.49 23.09 -8.93
N ILE A 107 4.20 23.41 -9.08
CA ILE A 107 3.13 23.00 -8.15
C ILE A 107 3.03 21.48 -8.10
N LEU A 108 3.01 20.82 -9.26
CA LEU A 108 2.93 19.36 -9.37
C LEU A 108 4.10 18.67 -8.65
N LEU A 109 5.34 19.13 -8.90
CA LEU A 109 6.53 18.58 -8.25
C LEU A 109 6.49 18.77 -6.73
N SER A 110 6.02 19.92 -6.27
CA SER A 110 5.85 20.21 -4.84
C SER A 110 4.86 19.24 -4.19
N ILE A 111 3.72 18.99 -4.84
CA ILE A 111 2.71 18.04 -4.33
C ILE A 111 3.20 16.61 -4.34
N VAL A 112 3.87 16.18 -5.42
CA VAL A 112 4.49 14.85 -5.49
C VAL A 112 5.51 14.67 -4.37
N LEU A 113 6.33 15.69 -4.09
CA LEU A 113 7.28 15.66 -2.98
C LEU A 113 6.58 15.52 -1.62
N ILE A 114 5.51 16.30 -1.38
CA ILE A 114 4.72 16.22 -0.15
C ILE A 114 4.15 14.81 0.04
N ILE A 115 3.61 14.20 -1.01
CA ILE A 115 3.03 12.85 -0.97
C ILE A 115 4.12 11.80 -0.65
N ILE A 116 5.31 11.93 -1.25
CA ILE A 116 6.45 11.06 -0.97
C ILE A 116 6.88 11.18 0.50
N LEU A 117 6.98 12.40 1.02
CA LEU A 117 7.33 12.67 2.42
C LEU A 117 6.26 12.10 3.39
N HIS A 118 4.98 12.34 3.11
CA HIS A 118 3.87 11.80 3.88
C HIS A 118 3.92 10.27 3.93
N ARG A 119 4.16 9.63 2.78
CA ARG A 119 4.32 8.18 2.68
C ARG A 119 5.52 7.67 3.48
N TYR A 120 6.66 8.36 3.42
CA TYR A 120 7.84 8.01 4.20
C TYR A 120 7.54 8.07 5.70
N TRP A 121 6.90 9.15 6.15
CA TRP A 121 6.45 9.32 7.53
C TRP A 121 5.50 8.20 7.96
N PHE A 122 4.50 7.87 7.16
CA PHE A 122 3.56 6.77 7.44
C PHE A 122 4.28 5.41 7.54
N THR A 123 5.22 5.15 6.64
CA THR A 123 6.03 3.91 6.64
C THR A 123 6.92 3.81 7.89
N LYS A 124 7.47 4.95 8.34
CA LYS A 124 8.23 5.04 9.59
C LYS A 124 7.33 4.78 10.80
N GLN A 125 6.12 5.33 10.80
CA GLN A 125 5.16 5.11 11.88
C GLN A 125 4.74 3.64 11.99
N ASN A 126 4.49 2.96 10.87
CA ASN A 126 4.22 1.52 10.84
C ASN A 126 5.37 0.68 11.41
N LYS A 127 6.62 1.07 11.15
CA LYS A 127 7.79 0.44 11.77
C LYS A 127 7.81 0.68 13.27
N ASN A 128 7.70 1.92 13.71
CA ASN A 128 7.76 2.27 15.13
C ASN A 128 6.64 1.60 15.93
N ASN A 129 5.42 1.56 15.39
CA ASN A 129 4.28 0.90 16.04
C ASN A 129 4.53 -0.60 16.24
N LEU A 130 5.16 -1.29 15.29
CA LEU A 130 5.50 -2.70 15.44
C LEU A 130 6.66 -2.89 16.44
N TYR A 131 7.70 -2.05 16.36
CA TYR A 131 8.87 -2.12 17.24
C TYR A 131 8.57 -1.86 18.72
N ARG A 132 7.48 -1.12 19.02
CA ARG A 132 6.99 -0.95 20.39
C ARG A 132 6.50 -2.25 21.02
N HIS A 133 6.03 -3.20 20.22
CA HIS A 133 5.49 -4.47 20.69
C HIS A 133 6.50 -5.61 20.49
N ILE A 134 7.33 -5.56 19.45
CA ILE A 134 8.33 -6.60 19.16
C ILE A 134 9.66 -5.98 18.71
N ASN A 135 10.76 -6.35 19.36
CA ASN A 135 12.07 -5.99 18.87
C ASN A 135 12.55 -6.92 17.75
N LEU A 136 12.18 -6.60 16.49
CA LEU A 136 12.51 -7.41 15.32
C LEU A 136 14.02 -7.62 15.10
N THR A 137 14.90 -6.80 15.69
CA THR A 137 16.36 -6.97 15.50
C THR A 137 16.93 -8.17 16.23
N GLN A 138 16.21 -8.70 17.22
CA GLN A 138 16.61 -9.89 17.97
C GLN A 138 16.04 -11.18 17.37
N CYS A 139 15.15 -11.06 16.39
CA CYS A 139 14.53 -12.20 15.71
C CYS A 139 15.47 -12.80 14.67
N GLU A 140 15.41 -14.13 14.52
CA GLU A 140 16.07 -14.83 13.42
C GLU A 140 15.51 -14.33 12.08
N THR A 141 16.38 -13.80 11.23
CA THR A 141 16.00 -13.30 9.90
C THR A 141 16.16 -14.37 8.85
N ARG A 142 15.16 -14.53 7.98
CA ARG A 142 15.22 -15.42 6.81
C ARG A 142 14.81 -14.68 5.55
N ARG A 143 15.34 -15.10 4.40
CA ARG A 143 14.87 -14.64 3.10
C ARG A 143 13.74 -15.53 2.60
N VAL A 144 12.60 -14.91 2.28
CA VAL A 144 11.41 -15.62 1.81
C VAL A 144 10.92 -15.05 0.50
N TRP A 145 10.44 -15.92 -0.37
CA TRP A 145 9.77 -15.56 -1.60
C TRP A 145 8.29 -15.91 -1.48
N VAL A 146 7.43 -14.90 -1.46
CA VAL A 146 5.97 -15.07 -1.44
C VAL A 146 5.44 -14.93 -2.87
N ARG A 147 4.68 -15.93 -3.33
CA ARG A 147 4.06 -15.91 -4.66
C ARG A 147 2.67 -15.26 -4.60
N PRO A 148 2.15 -14.77 -5.74
CA PRO A 148 0.76 -14.39 -5.81
C PRO A 148 -0.13 -15.61 -5.53
N LYS A 149 -1.30 -15.36 -4.94
CA LYS A 149 -2.32 -16.39 -4.66
C LYS A 149 -2.67 -17.22 -5.90
N SER A 150 -2.72 -16.57 -7.05
CA SER A 150 -2.97 -17.18 -8.36
C SER A 150 -2.32 -16.33 -9.44
N PHE A 151 -1.94 -16.95 -10.56
CA PHE A 151 -1.49 -16.23 -11.75
C PHE A 151 -2.55 -15.22 -12.24
N MET A 152 -3.84 -15.59 -12.20
CA MET A 152 -4.95 -14.70 -12.55
C MET A 152 -5.07 -13.51 -11.60
N TYR A 153 -4.84 -13.71 -10.30
CA TYR A 153 -4.80 -12.62 -9.33
C TYR A 153 -3.66 -11.65 -9.67
N GLY A 154 -2.47 -12.18 -9.98
CA GLY A 154 -1.33 -11.37 -10.38
C GLY A 154 -1.59 -10.55 -11.63
N LEU A 155 -2.22 -11.15 -12.64
CA LEU A 155 -2.56 -10.47 -13.89
C LEU A 155 -3.63 -9.39 -13.71
N LYS A 156 -4.67 -9.64 -12.90
CA LYS A 156 -5.70 -8.63 -12.58
C LYS A 156 -5.10 -7.44 -11.85
N TYR A 157 -4.28 -7.71 -10.82
CA TYR A 157 -3.60 -6.66 -10.07
C TYR A 157 -2.72 -5.80 -10.98
N MET A 158 -1.95 -6.45 -11.87
CA MET A 158 -1.14 -5.83 -12.90
C MET A 158 -1.93 -4.89 -13.81
N PHE A 159 -3.02 -5.41 -14.37
CA PHE A 159 -3.88 -4.64 -15.27
C PHE A 159 -4.48 -3.42 -14.55
N THR A 160 -5.01 -3.60 -13.35
CA THR A 160 -5.54 -2.50 -12.53
C THR A 160 -4.48 -1.44 -12.25
N TYR A 161 -3.26 -1.85 -11.90
CA TYR A 161 -2.14 -0.93 -11.67
C TYR A 161 -1.82 -0.10 -12.93
N LEU A 162 -1.72 -0.75 -14.09
CA LEU A 162 -1.44 -0.07 -15.36
C LEU A 162 -2.54 0.92 -15.75
N VAL A 163 -3.81 0.54 -15.57
CA VAL A 163 -4.95 1.43 -15.81
C VAL A 163 -4.88 2.66 -14.90
N LEU A 164 -4.61 2.49 -13.61
CA LEU A 164 -4.47 3.61 -12.66
C LEU A 164 -3.31 4.54 -13.05
N VAL A 165 -2.17 4.00 -13.48
CA VAL A 165 -1.03 4.80 -13.96
C VAL A 165 -1.41 5.56 -15.25
N ALA A 166 -2.06 4.90 -16.21
CA ALA A 166 -2.49 5.54 -17.45
C ALA A 166 -3.45 6.70 -17.20
N ILE A 167 -4.45 6.50 -16.33
CA ILE A 167 -5.36 7.57 -15.89
C ILE A 167 -4.57 8.68 -15.19
N GLY A 168 -3.63 8.34 -14.31
CA GLY A 168 -2.75 9.31 -13.65
C GLY A 168 -1.98 10.20 -14.64
N ILE A 169 -1.46 9.63 -15.73
CA ILE A 169 -0.78 10.38 -16.79
C ILE A 169 -1.74 11.38 -17.46
N ILE A 170 -2.97 10.96 -17.78
CA ILE A 170 -3.98 11.85 -18.36
C ILE A 170 -4.26 13.04 -17.43
N PHE A 171 -4.41 12.78 -16.13
CA PHE A 171 -4.64 13.84 -15.15
C PHE A 171 -3.44 14.79 -15.01
N ILE A 172 -2.21 14.27 -15.04
CA ILE A 172 -0.98 15.07 -15.03
C ILE A 172 -0.93 15.99 -16.25
N LEU A 173 -1.15 15.45 -17.46
CA LEU A 173 -1.15 16.23 -18.68
C LEU A 173 -2.28 17.28 -18.67
N GLY A 174 -3.47 16.89 -18.21
CA GLY A 174 -4.60 17.80 -18.02
C GLY A 174 -4.26 18.97 -17.11
N PHE A 175 -3.60 18.72 -15.97
CA PHE A 175 -3.17 19.80 -15.07
C PHE A 175 -2.11 20.71 -15.70
N ILE A 176 -1.10 20.14 -16.36
CA ILE A 176 -0.01 20.91 -16.96
C ILE A 176 -0.52 21.86 -18.04
N GLU A 177 -1.39 21.36 -18.92
CA GLU A 177 -1.88 22.13 -20.08
C GLU A 177 -3.08 23.02 -19.75
N LEU A 178 -4.00 22.58 -18.88
CA LEU A 178 -5.23 23.32 -18.58
C LEU A 178 -5.16 24.14 -17.28
N GLY A 179 -4.21 23.89 -16.38
CA GLY A 179 -4.05 24.63 -15.12
C GLY A 179 -5.18 24.46 -14.09
N ASN A 180 -6.19 23.63 -14.39
CA ASN A 180 -7.34 23.45 -13.53
C ASN A 180 -7.01 22.54 -12.32
N VAL A 181 -7.27 23.03 -11.12
CA VAL A 181 -7.01 22.37 -9.83
C VAL A 181 -7.77 21.05 -9.68
N MET A 182 -8.88 20.84 -10.40
CA MET A 182 -9.57 19.54 -10.41
C MET A 182 -8.69 18.40 -10.90
N TRP A 183 -7.87 18.66 -11.91
CA TRP A 183 -6.87 17.68 -12.36
C TRP A 183 -5.88 17.39 -11.24
N LEU A 184 -5.42 18.41 -10.53
CA LEU A 184 -4.51 18.26 -9.41
C LEU A 184 -5.09 17.43 -8.26
N LEU A 185 -6.35 17.66 -7.89
CA LEU A 185 -7.06 16.86 -6.90
C LEU A 185 -7.18 15.39 -7.34
N GLY A 186 -7.47 15.16 -8.62
CA GLY A 186 -7.48 13.81 -9.18
C GLY A 186 -6.12 13.13 -9.14
N ILE A 187 -5.03 13.86 -9.41
CA ILE A 187 -3.64 13.35 -9.26
C ILE A 187 -3.39 12.93 -7.81
N ILE A 188 -3.74 13.78 -6.84
CA ILE A 188 -3.57 13.49 -5.41
C ILE A 188 -4.32 12.19 -5.05
N LEU A 189 -5.60 12.10 -5.43
CA LEU A 189 -6.43 10.92 -5.17
C LEU A 189 -5.82 9.65 -5.79
N LEU A 190 -5.43 9.71 -7.07
CA LEU A 190 -4.83 8.58 -7.80
C LEU A 190 -3.51 8.13 -7.17
N LEU A 191 -2.65 9.07 -6.74
CA LEU A 191 -1.40 8.73 -6.05
C LEU A 191 -1.64 8.03 -4.71
N TYR A 192 -2.65 8.45 -3.94
CA TYR A 192 -3.04 7.74 -2.72
C TYR A 192 -3.64 6.36 -3.01
N CYS A 193 -4.45 6.21 -4.06
CA CYS A 193 -4.94 4.91 -4.51
C CYS A 193 -3.78 3.97 -4.87
N LEU A 194 -2.79 4.44 -5.64
CA LEU A 194 -1.59 3.68 -5.99
C LEU A 194 -0.78 3.29 -4.74
N PHE A 195 -0.68 4.20 -3.75
CA PHE A 195 -0.04 3.89 -2.48
C PHE A 195 -0.76 2.76 -1.73
N ILE A 196 -2.09 2.81 -1.63
CA ILE A 196 -2.87 1.75 -0.97
C ILE A 196 -2.74 0.43 -1.73
N CYS A 197 -2.89 0.43 -3.06
CA CYS A 197 -2.74 -0.75 -3.90
C CYS A 197 -1.38 -1.44 -3.65
N SER A 198 -0.29 -0.67 -3.58
CA SER A 198 1.05 -1.22 -3.33
C SER A 198 1.16 -2.04 -2.03
N GLY A 199 0.38 -1.68 -1.01
CA GLY A 199 0.31 -2.41 0.26
C GLY A 199 -0.59 -3.66 0.23
N LEU A 200 -1.40 -3.83 -0.81
CA LEU A 200 -2.30 -4.97 -1.01
C LEU A 200 -1.71 -6.06 -1.92
N THR A 201 -0.42 -5.94 -2.28
CA THR A 201 0.31 -6.92 -3.10
C THR A 201 0.32 -8.32 -2.49
N ILE A 202 0.32 -8.42 -1.16
CA ILE A 202 0.06 -9.66 -0.43
C ILE A 202 -1.22 -9.47 0.38
N GLY A 203 -2.30 -10.01 -0.17
CA GLY A 203 -3.61 -10.08 0.49
C GLY A 203 -3.65 -11.17 1.56
N GLU A 204 -4.66 -11.08 2.41
CA GLU A 204 -4.96 -12.09 3.43
C GLU A 204 -5.41 -13.43 2.83
N GLY A 205 -5.09 -14.50 3.55
CA GLY A 205 -5.47 -15.87 3.22
C GLY A 205 -4.32 -16.74 2.71
N GLU A 206 -4.69 -17.87 2.12
CA GLU A 206 -3.73 -18.90 1.70
C GLU A 206 -2.92 -18.49 0.47
N THR A 207 -1.60 -18.65 0.56
CA THR A 207 -0.67 -18.51 -0.57
C THR A 207 0.50 -19.50 -0.43
N THR A 208 1.47 -19.42 -1.34
CA THR A 208 2.69 -20.23 -1.31
C THR A 208 3.92 -19.40 -0.97
N LEU A 209 4.69 -19.89 0.00
CA LEU A 209 5.96 -19.33 0.42
C LEU A 209 7.10 -20.32 0.11
N LYS A 210 8.23 -19.77 -0.35
CA LYS A 210 9.49 -20.49 -0.55
C LYS A 210 10.58 -19.81 0.27
N PHE A 211 11.20 -20.53 1.21
CA PHE A 211 12.42 -20.07 1.86
C PHE A 211 13.57 -20.11 0.84
N MET A 212 14.37 -19.05 0.79
CA MET A 212 15.65 -19.10 0.10
C MET A 212 16.65 -19.70 1.07
N ASN A 213 17.35 -20.75 0.64
CA ASN A 213 18.52 -21.22 1.36
C ASN A 213 19.55 -20.11 1.26
N ASP A 214 19.83 -19.45 2.38
CA ASP A 214 21.07 -18.72 2.51
C ASP A 214 22.16 -19.79 2.44
N HIS A 215 22.98 -19.77 1.38
CA HIS A 215 24.24 -20.50 1.41
C HIS A 215 24.96 -20.04 2.67
N GLN A 216 25.03 -20.92 3.67
CA GLN A 216 25.99 -20.81 4.76
C GLN A 216 27.35 -20.79 4.06
N SER A 217 27.95 -19.61 3.93
CA SER A 217 29.39 -19.50 3.72
C SER A 217 30.01 -19.96 5.03
N SER A 218 30.41 -21.23 5.03
CA SER A 218 31.35 -21.86 5.96
C SER A 218 32.60 -21.03 6.15
#